data_AF-A0A2L2YFS9-F1
#
_entry.id   AF-A0A2L2YFS9-F1
#
_cell.length_a   1.000
_cell.length_b   1.000
_cell.length_c   1.000
_cell.angle_alpha   90.00
_cell.angle_beta   90.00
_cell.angle_gamma   90.00
#
_symmetry.space_group_name_H-M   'P 1'
#
loop_
_entity.id
_entity.type
_entity.pdbx_description
1 polymer ?
#
loop_
_entity_poly.entity_id
_entity_poly.type
_entity_poly.pdbx_seq_one_letter_code
_entity_poly.pdbx_strand_id
1 'polypeptide(L)'
;MNSNNYEENCNVDDDYIYPPEILKKLDYKKNYVNFNPPISILNPGENLILRPLCLNDYNKGYLDLLAQLTRVGEVSEQTFKETFQEMKSAKNRYFITVIEDLTTNQIIGTATLFVERKFIHSAGLRGRLEDVVISNDYRGKQLGKLVVITIRLLAEHIGCYKMSLDCKDKMVKFYNQFGFICESGNSNMMTIRFKE
;
A
#
# COMPACT_ATOMS: atom_id res chain seq x y z
N MET A 1 -41.48 -8.65 -5.91
CA MET A 1 -40.26 -9.41 -5.58
C MET A 1 -39.16 -8.86 -6.48
N ASN A 2 -38.50 -7.80 -6.03
CA ASN A 2 -37.41 -7.15 -6.78
C ASN A 2 -36.09 -7.65 -6.20
N SER A 3 -35.46 -8.56 -6.94
CA SER A 3 -34.07 -8.95 -6.75
C SER A 3 -33.17 -7.80 -7.22
N ASN A 4 -32.54 -7.13 -6.26
CA ASN A 4 -31.49 -6.14 -6.50
C ASN A 4 -30.24 -6.86 -7.02
N ASN A 5 -29.93 -6.64 -8.29
CA ASN A 5 -28.63 -6.94 -8.89
C ASN A 5 -27.61 -5.94 -8.33
N TYR A 6 -26.81 -6.38 -7.37
CA TYR A 6 -25.49 -5.79 -7.12
C TYR A 6 -24.50 -6.47 -8.06
N GLU A 7 -24.56 -6.10 -9.35
CA GLU A 7 -23.49 -6.44 -10.28
C GLU A 7 -22.28 -5.55 -9.97
N GLU A 8 -21.13 -6.20 -9.79
CA GLU A 8 -19.83 -5.64 -9.51
C GLU A 8 -19.44 -4.60 -10.59
N ASN A 9 -19.47 -3.31 -10.25
CA ASN A 9 -18.75 -2.28 -11.00
C ASN A 9 -17.23 -2.39 -10.74
N CYS A 10 -16.64 -3.52 -11.10
CA CYS A 10 -15.20 -3.60 -11.32
C CYS A 10 -14.96 -3.20 -12.78
N ASN A 11 -14.56 -1.94 -13.03
CA ASN A 11 -14.09 -1.53 -14.35
C ASN A 11 -12.93 -2.45 -14.75
N VAL A 12 -13.19 -3.33 -15.72
CA VAL A 12 -12.21 -4.28 -16.28
C VAL A 12 -11.09 -3.56 -17.05
N ASP A 13 -11.23 -2.24 -17.27
CA ASP A 13 -10.35 -1.41 -18.08
C ASP A 13 -9.27 -0.63 -17.30
N ASP A 14 -9.25 -0.68 -15.96
CA ASP A 14 -8.20 0.01 -15.21
C ASP A 14 -6.89 -0.79 -15.24
N ASP A 15 -5.86 -0.22 -15.87
CA ASP A 15 -4.52 -0.78 -15.96
C ASP A 15 -3.84 -0.76 -14.57
N TYR A 16 -4.18 -1.73 -13.72
CA TYR A 16 -3.67 -1.84 -12.34
C TYR A 16 -2.24 -2.39 -12.28
N ILE A 17 -1.45 -1.92 -11.30
CA ILE A 17 -0.04 -2.32 -11.13
C ILE A 17 0.10 -3.79 -10.71
N TYR A 18 -0.90 -4.34 -10.03
CA TYR A 18 -1.05 -5.77 -9.76
C TYR A 18 -2.55 -6.18 -9.80
N PRO A 19 -2.87 -7.48 -9.97
CA PRO A 19 -4.27 -7.92 -10.05
C PRO A 19 -5.07 -7.61 -8.77
N PRO A 20 -6.17 -6.85 -8.83
CA PRO A 20 -6.95 -6.46 -7.64
C PRO A 20 -7.55 -7.66 -6.89
N GLU A 21 -7.80 -8.77 -7.59
CA GLU A 21 -8.30 -10.03 -7.01
C GLU A 21 -7.43 -10.62 -5.91
N ILE A 22 -6.14 -10.24 -5.84
CA ILE A 22 -5.25 -10.65 -4.75
C ILE A 22 -5.76 -10.10 -3.40
N LEU A 23 -6.28 -8.87 -3.38
CA LEU A 23 -6.81 -8.25 -2.17
C LEU A 23 -8.01 -9.03 -1.61
N LYS A 24 -8.89 -9.53 -2.49
CA LYS A 24 -10.05 -10.34 -2.11
C LYS A 24 -9.64 -11.70 -1.50
N LYS A 25 -8.44 -12.21 -1.84
CA LYS A 25 -7.92 -13.52 -1.40
C LYS A 25 -7.08 -13.47 -0.11
N LEU A 26 -6.90 -12.30 0.48
CA LEU A 26 -6.12 -12.18 1.72
C LEU A 26 -6.83 -12.89 2.89
N ASP A 27 -6.07 -13.55 3.75
CA ASP A 27 -6.62 -14.22 4.93
C ASP A 27 -6.91 -13.20 6.03
N TYR A 28 -8.14 -12.70 6.02
CA TYR A 28 -8.63 -11.71 6.99
C TYR A 28 -8.62 -12.21 8.43
N LYS A 29 -8.61 -13.51 8.69
CA LYS A 29 -8.57 -14.04 10.07
C LYS A 29 -7.22 -13.77 10.74
N LYS A 30 -6.18 -13.52 9.95
CA LYS A 30 -4.86 -13.11 10.44
C LYS A 30 -4.77 -11.62 10.76
N ASN A 31 -5.83 -10.85 10.50
CA ASN A 31 -5.93 -9.47 10.97
C ASN A 31 -6.37 -9.45 12.43
N TYR A 32 -5.47 -9.03 13.31
CA TYR A 32 -5.74 -8.82 14.74
C TYR A 32 -5.86 -7.32 15.10
N VAL A 33 -5.84 -6.43 14.12
CA VAL A 33 -6.01 -4.99 14.33
C VAL A 33 -7.49 -4.70 14.53
N ASN A 34 -7.83 -4.13 15.69
CA ASN A 34 -9.18 -3.67 15.97
C ASN A 34 -9.44 -2.29 15.34
N PHE A 35 -10.58 -2.16 14.67
CA PHE A 35 -11.04 -0.94 14.03
C PHE A 35 -12.31 -0.43 14.72
N ASN A 36 -12.36 0.87 14.99
CA ASN A 36 -13.52 1.55 15.56
C ASN A 36 -13.65 2.94 14.91
N PRO A 37 -14.65 3.18 14.04
CA PRO A 37 -15.68 2.23 13.61
C PRO A 37 -15.11 1.02 12.84
N PRO A 38 -15.84 -0.10 12.70
CA PRO A 38 -15.38 -1.25 11.94
C PRO A 38 -15.14 -0.88 10.46
N ILE A 39 -13.91 -1.04 10.01
CA ILE A 39 -13.51 -0.94 8.59
C ILE A 39 -12.69 -2.17 8.19
N SER A 40 -12.63 -2.47 6.90
CA SER A 40 -11.89 -3.60 6.34
C SER A 40 -11.36 -3.27 4.95
N ILE A 41 -10.57 -4.17 4.35
CA ILE A 41 -10.04 -3.97 2.99
C ILE A 41 -11.18 -3.84 1.97
N LEU A 42 -12.26 -4.60 2.15
CA LEU A 42 -13.44 -4.58 1.27
C LEU A 42 -14.42 -3.44 1.59
N ASN A 43 -14.35 -2.89 2.80
CA ASN A 43 -15.18 -1.76 3.23
C ASN A 43 -14.32 -0.79 4.06
N PRO A 44 -13.45 0.01 3.41
CA PRO A 44 -12.49 0.89 4.09
C PRO A 44 -13.13 2.12 4.74
N GLY A 45 -14.39 2.42 4.41
CA GLY A 45 -15.15 3.56 4.89
C GLY A 45 -16.21 3.97 3.87
N GLU A 46 -17.10 4.88 4.26
CA GLU A 46 -18.13 5.43 3.37
C GLU A 46 -17.48 6.13 2.17
N ASN A 47 -17.92 5.78 0.95
CA ASN A 47 -17.40 6.29 -0.32
C ASN A 47 -15.88 6.13 -0.51
N LEU A 48 -15.26 5.20 0.23
CA LEU A 48 -13.85 4.87 0.07
C LEU A 48 -13.70 3.50 -0.58
N ILE A 49 -12.68 3.36 -1.43
CA ILE A 49 -12.26 2.06 -1.94
C ILE A 49 -10.76 1.88 -1.73
N LEU A 50 -10.34 0.64 -1.48
CA LEU A 50 -8.93 0.25 -1.42
C LEU A 50 -8.65 -0.67 -2.61
N ARG A 51 -7.67 -0.29 -3.43
CA ARG A 51 -7.35 -0.97 -4.69
C ARG A 51 -5.88 -0.81 -5.05
N PRO A 52 -5.35 -1.58 -6.03
CA PRO A 52 -4.03 -1.30 -6.58
C PRO A 52 -3.98 0.10 -7.22
N LEU A 53 -2.78 0.67 -7.29
CA LEU A 53 -2.51 1.85 -8.12
C LEU A 53 -2.82 1.53 -9.60
N CYS A 54 -3.45 2.44 -10.32
CA CYS A 54 -3.61 2.37 -11.77
C CYS A 54 -3.00 3.59 -12.47
N LEU A 55 -2.84 3.50 -13.79
CA LEU A 55 -2.20 4.55 -14.57
C LEU A 55 -2.91 5.91 -14.47
N ASN A 56 -4.24 5.92 -14.39
CA ASN A 56 -5.02 7.15 -14.32
C ASN A 56 -4.94 7.84 -12.94
N ASP A 57 -4.33 7.22 -11.93
CA ASP A 57 -4.16 7.83 -10.61
C ASP A 57 -3.23 9.04 -10.61
N TYR A 58 -2.44 9.22 -11.69
CA TYR A 58 -1.77 10.49 -11.97
C TYR A 58 -2.76 11.67 -11.93
N ASN A 59 -3.91 11.53 -12.58
CA ASN A 59 -4.96 12.55 -12.65
C ASN A 59 -5.84 12.62 -11.39
N LYS A 60 -5.61 11.72 -10.42
CA LYS A 60 -6.35 11.65 -9.15
C LYS A 60 -5.49 12.13 -7.95
N GLY A 61 -4.44 12.91 -8.21
CA GLY A 61 -3.63 13.53 -7.16
C GLY A 61 -2.66 12.58 -6.44
N TYR A 62 -2.28 11.45 -7.05
CA TYR A 62 -1.37 10.48 -6.42
C TYR A 62 -0.01 11.09 -6.05
N LEU A 63 0.56 11.91 -6.94
CA LEU A 63 1.83 12.59 -6.69
C LEU A 63 1.70 13.67 -5.61
N ASP A 64 0.56 14.37 -5.55
CA ASP A 64 0.28 15.36 -4.51
C ASP A 64 0.16 14.70 -3.12
N LEU A 65 -0.43 13.50 -3.06
CA LEU A 65 -0.43 12.70 -1.84
C LEU A 65 0.99 12.32 -1.40
N LEU A 66 1.83 11.83 -2.32
CA LEU A 66 3.23 11.49 -2.01
C LEU A 66 4.05 12.72 -1.58
N ALA A 67 3.74 13.91 -2.10
CA ALA A 67 4.37 15.16 -1.70
C ALA A 67 4.14 15.51 -0.21
N GLN A 68 3.11 14.95 0.43
CA GLN A 68 2.89 15.08 1.87
C GLN A 68 3.85 14.22 2.71
N LEU A 69 4.49 13.21 2.09
CA LEU A 69 5.47 12.34 2.74
C LEU A 69 6.90 12.85 2.54
N THR A 70 7.26 13.18 1.31
CA THR A 70 8.62 13.55 0.91
C THR A 70 8.62 14.40 -0.37
N ARG A 71 9.80 14.86 -0.80
CA ARG A 71 9.96 15.56 -2.07
C ARG A 71 9.70 14.60 -3.24
N VAL A 72 8.75 14.94 -4.10
CA VAL A 72 8.48 14.21 -5.37
C VAL A 72 9.26 14.82 -6.54
N GLY A 73 9.36 16.16 -6.60
CA GLY A 73 9.96 16.85 -7.76
C GLY A 73 8.97 17.04 -8.91
N GLU A 74 9.48 17.34 -10.10
CA GLU A 74 8.67 17.48 -11.31
C GLU A 74 8.57 16.14 -12.04
N VAL A 75 7.41 15.49 -11.96
CA VAL A 75 7.13 14.23 -12.64
C VAL A 75 6.00 14.46 -13.64
N SER A 76 6.34 14.36 -14.92
CA SER A 76 5.34 14.46 -16.00
C SER A 76 4.45 13.21 -16.06
N GLU A 77 3.28 13.31 -16.70
CA GLU A 77 2.42 12.15 -16.97
C GLU A 77 3.15 11.04 -17.72
N GLN A 78 4.00 11.41 -18.68
CA GLN A 78 4.81 10.46 -19.45
C GLN A 78 5.81 9.73 -18.54
N THR A 79 6.51 10.47 -17.67
CA THR A 79 7.46 9.89 -16.70
C THR A 79 6.74 8.97 -15.71
N PHE A 80 5.56 9.37 -15.22
CA PHE A 80 4.72 8.54 -14.36
C PHE A 80 4.34 7.23 -15.06
N LYS A 81 3.89 7.33 -16.32
CA LYS A 81 3.51 6.17 -17.13
C LYS A 81 4.68 5.21 -17.37
N GLU A 82 5.83 5.72 -17.76
CA GLU A 82 7.03 4.90 -17.97
C GLU A 82 7.44 4.18 -16.69
N THR A 83 7.53 4.91 -15.58
CA THR A 83 7.84 4.37 -14.25
C THR A 83 6.84 3.29 -13.83
N PHE A 84 5.55 3.54 -14.02
CA PHE A 84 4.48 2.60 -13.71
C PHE A 84 4.62 1.30 -14.52
N GLN A 85 4.89 1.41 -15.83
CA GLN A 85 5.06 0.25 -16.69
C GLN A 85 6.32 -0.55 -16.35
N GLU A 86 7.43 0.11 -16.01
CA GLU A 86 8.63 -0.55 -15.51
C GLU A 86 8.35 -1.35 -14.23
N MET A 87 7.71 -0.74 -13.25
CA MET A 87 7.32 -1.39 -12.00
C MET A 87 6.37 -2.58 -12.24
N LYS A 88 5.37 -2.41 -13.11
CA LYS A 88 4.43 -3.47 -13.47
C LYS A 88 5.11 -4.63 -14.22
N SER A 89 6.06 -4.32 -15.10
CA SER A 89 6.83 -5.32 -15.86
C SER A 89 7.75 -6.15 -14.95
N ALA A 90 8.18 -5.59 -13.83
CA ALA A 90 8.89 -6.28 -12.75
C ALA A 90 7.91 -7.19 -11.98
N LYS A 91 7.49 -8.28 -12.64
CA LYS A 91 6.48 -9.23 -12.16
C LYS A 91 6.69 -9.59 -10.69
N ASN A 92 5.63 -9.44 -9.89
CA ASN A 92 5.58 -9.76 -8.46
C ASN A 92 6.64 -9.02 -7.61
N ARG A 93 6.99 -7.79 -7.97
CA ARG A 93 7.91 -6.94 -7.20
C ARG A 93 7.23 -5.79 -6.50
N TYR A 94 6.36 -5.07 -7.20
CA TYR A 94 5.71 -3.86 -6.69
C TYR A 94 4.23 -4.11 -6.46
N PHE A 95 3.78 -3.95 -5.22
CA PHE A 95 2.36 -3.95 -4.88
C PHE A 95 2.01 -2.63 -4.23
N ILE A 96 1.78 -1.61 -5.08
CA ILE A 96 1.39 -0.27 -4.64
C ILE A 96 -0.13 -0.26 -4.47
N THR A 97 -0.58 -0.02 -3.24
CA THR A 97 -1.99 -0.08 -2.87
C THR A 97 -2.45 1.29 -2.41
N VAL A 98 -3.55 1.77 -2.99
CA VAL A 98 -4.10 3.09 -2.73
C VAL A 98 -5.47 3.01 -2.07
N ILE A 99 -5.84 4.07 -1.36
CA ILE A 99 -7.22 4.36 -0.96
C ILE A 99 -7.69 5.56 -1.78
N GLU A 100 -8.81 5.40 -2.46
CA GLU A 100 -9.47 6.46 -3.21
C GLU A 100 -10.74 6.90 -2.48
N ASP A 101 -10.98 8.21 -2.42
CA ASP A 101 -12.29 8.78 -2.08
C ASP A 101 -13.08 9.01 -3.37
N LEU A 102 -14.18 8.29 -3.52
CA LEU A 102 -15.07 8.34 -4.69
C LEU A 102 -15.89 9.62 -4.76
N THR A 103 -16.07 10.33 -3.64
CA THR A 103 -16.78 11.61 -3.59
C THR A 103 -15.95 12.71 -4.26
N THR A 104 -14.65 12.71 -4.00
CA THR A 104 -13.72 13.72 -4.55
C THR A 104 -12.96 13.22 -5.78
N ASN A 105 -13.02 11.91 -6.08
CA ASN A 105 -12.22 11.25 -7.11
C ASN A 105 -10.72 11.52 -6.93
N GLN A 106 -10.22 11.35 -5.70
CA GLN A 106 -8.82 11.62 -5.31
C GLN A 106 -8.22 10.43 -4.58
N ILE A 107 -6.92 10.23 -4.75
CA ILE A 107 -6.14 9.28 -3.94
C ILE A 107 -5.79 9.91 -2.60
N ILE A 108 -6.27 9.31 -1.52
CA ILE A 108 -6.18 9.85 -0.16
C ILE A 108 -5.27 9.02 0.76
N GLY A 109 -4.81 7.86 0.30
CA GLY A 109 -3.87 7.04 1.05
C GLY A 109 -3.09 6.10 0.13
N THR A 110 -1.86 5.77 0.49
CA THR A 110 -1.05 4.78 -0.22
C THR A 110 -0.08 4.08 0.72
N ALA A 111 0.31 2.87 0.33
CA ALA A 111 1.44 2.13 0.87
C ALA A 111 1.97 1.16 -0.20
N THR A 112 3.28 0.92 -0.17
CA THR A 112 3.94 0.02 -1.12
C THR A 112 4.47 -1.21 -0.41
N LEU A 113 4.16 -2.39 -0.92
CA LEU A 113 4.98 -3.58 -0.68
C LEU A 113 5.98 -3.74 -1.82
N PHE A 114 7.27 -3.69 -1.49
CA PHE A 114 8.33 -4.10 -2.40
C PHE A 114 8.84 -5.51 -2.03
N VAL A 115 8.91 -6.40 -3.01
CA VAL A 115 9.30 -7.82 -2.80
C VAL A 115 10.66 -8.11 -3.42
N GLU A 116 11.65 -8.30 -2.56
CA GLU A 116 13.01 -8.65 -2.92
C GLU A 116 13.21 -10.17 -2.97
N ARG A 117 13.78 -10.70 -4.06
CA ARG A 117 14.16 -12.13 -4.13
C ARG A 117 15.57 -12.29 -3.60
N LYS A 118 15.79 -13.33 -2.79
CA LYS A 118 17.07 -13.67 -2.19
C LYS A 118 17.47 -15.09 -2.58
N PHE A 119 18.75 -15.43 -2.50
CA PHE A 119 19.22 -16.83 -2.54
C PHE A 119 19.14 -17.50 -1.15
N ILE A 120 19.36 -16.72 -0.09
CA ILE A 120 19.16 -17.16 1.30
C ILE A 120 17.69 -17.53 1.56
N HIS A 121 17.44 -18.27 2.64
CA HIS A 121 16.12 -18.81 2.97
C HIS A 121 15.50 -19.61 1.81
N SER A 122 16.32 -20.48 1.20
CA SER A 122 15.89 -21.38 0.11
C SER A 122 15.28 -20.64 -1.09
N ALA A 123 16.03 -19.68 -1.64
CA ALA A 123 15.55 -18.80 -2.71
C ALA A 123 14.31 -17.95 -2.33
N GLY A 124 14.25 -17.53 -1.06
CA GLY A 124 13.07 -16.90 -0.45
C GLY A 124 12.78 -15.47 -0.91
N LEU A 125 11.61 -14.96 -0.50
CA LEU A 125 11.14 -13.60 -0.76
C LEU A 125 11.17 -12.77 0.52
N ARG A 126 11.62 -11.52 0.44
CA ARG A 126 11.58 -10.55 1.55
C ARG A 126 10.71 -9.35 1.16
N GLY A 127 9.76 -9.00 2.02
CA GLY A 127 8.95 -7.80 1.86
C GLY A 127 9.62 -6.55 2.45
N ARG A 128 9.32 -5.39 1.87
CA ARG A 128 9.58 -4.06 2.44
C ARG A 128 8.31 -3.24 2.37
N LEU A 129 7.92 -2.64 3.48
CA LEU A 129 6.84 -1.68 3.53
C LEU A 129 7.43 -0.29 3.34
N GLU A 130 7.08 0.35 2.24
CA GLU A 130 7.58 1.66 1.81
C GLU A 130 6.42 2.63 1.57
N ASP A 131 6.74 3.92 1.50
CA ASP A 131 5.86 5.00 1.02
C ASP A 131 4.46 5.06 1.68
N VAL A 132 4.40 4.83 2.99
CA VAL A 132 3.13 4.90 3.75
C VAL A 132 2.74 6.35 4.00
N VAL A 133 1.64 6.79 3.39
CA VAL A 133 1.08 8.13 3.62
C VAL A 133 -0.44 8.13 3.51
N ILE A 134 -1.07 8.91 4.39
CA ILE A 134 -2.49 9.22 4.37
C ILE A 134 -2.61 10.74 4.30
N SER A 135 -3.50 11.23 3.42
CA SER A 135 -3.79 12.65 3.27
C SER A 135 -4.12 13.27 4.63
N ASN A 136 -3.60 14.48 4.88
CA ASN A 136 -3.82 15.22 6.11
C ASN A 136 -5.31 15.31 6.50
N ASP A 137 -6.20 15.49 5.51
CA ASP A 137 -7.64 15.65 5.70
C ASP A 137 -8.36 14.36 6.14
N TYR A 138 -7.66 13.21 6.04
CA TYR A 138 -8.19 11.89 6.37
C TYR A 138 -7.46 11.24 7.55
N ARG A 139 -6.61 11.99 8.25
CA ARG A 139 -5.94 11.50 9.48
C ARG A 139 -6.97 11.24 10.59
N GLY A 140 -6.62 10.33 11.50
CA GLY A 140 -7.51 9.92 12.60
C GLY A 140 -8.60 8.90 12.21
N LYS A 141 -8.88 8.70 10.92
CA LYS A 141 -9.87 7.73 10.42
C LYS A 141 -9.39 6.28 10.35
N GLN A 142 -8.30 5.95 11.04
CA GLN A 142 -7.67 4.62 11.05
C GLN A 142 -7.19 4.06 9.69
N LEU A 143 -7.28 4.82 8.60
CA LEU A 143 -6.85 4.40 7.25
C LEU A 143 -5.35 4.03 7.17
N GLY A 144 -4.50 4.69 7.95
CA GLY A 144 -3.09 4.33 8.05
C GLY A 144 -2.90 2.91 8.62
N LYS A 145 -3.75 2.50 9.56
CA LYS A 145 -3.73 1.11 10.06
C LYS A 145 -4.18 0.14 8.98
N LEU A 146 -5.21 0.52 8.22
CA LEU A 146 -5.78 -0.30 7.17
C LEU A 146 -4.78 -0.60 6.04
N VAL A 147 -4.07 0.41 5.53
CA VAL A 147 -3.07 0.18 4.47
C VAL A 147 -1.91 -0.67 4.99
N VAL A 148 -1.42 -0.43 6.21
CA VAL A 148 -0.29 -1.20 6.76
C VAL A 148 -0.65 -2.68 6.99
N ILE A 149 -1.83 -2.97 7.55
CA ILE A 149 -2.25 -4.37 7.72
C ILE A 149 -2.50 -5.04 6.37
N THR A 150 -3.00 -4.30 5.38
CA THR A 150 -3.18 -4.81 4.01
C THR A 150 -1.84 -5.23 3.40
N ILE A 151 -0.82 -4.36 3.47
CA ILE A 151 0.53 -4.69 2.98
C ILE A 151 1.14 -5.87 3.73
N ARG A 152 0.93 -5.97 5.05
CA ARG A 152 1.39 -7.12 5.84
C ARG A 152 0.77 -8.43 5.35
N LEU A 153 -0.56 -8.45 5.16
CA LEU A 153 -1.28 -9.63 4.67
C LEU A 153 -0.87 -9.97 3.22
N LEU A 154 -0.62 -8.97 2.38
CA LEU A 154 -0.06 -9.19 1.04
C LEU A 154 1.31 -9.87 1.11
N ALA A 155 2.22 -9.38 1.96
CA ALA A 155 3.56 -9.95 2.11
C ALA A 155 3.49 -11.43 2.54
N GLU A 156 2.59 -11.75 3.46
CA GLU A 156 2.34 -13.13 3.89
C GLU A 156 1.73 -13.99 2.78
N HIS A 157 0.73 -13.48 2.05
CA HIS A 157 0.08 -14.18 0.94
C HIS A 157 1.08 -14.50 -0.20
N ILE A 158 2.00 -13.59 -0.49
CA ILE A 158 3.05 -13.76 -1.50
C ILE A 158 4.11 -14.78 -1.05
N GLY A 159 4.18 -15.10 0.25
CA GLY A 159 5.16 -16.04 0.81
C GLY A 159 6.47 -15.38 1.20
N CYS A 160 6.45 -14.11 1.62
CA CYS A 160 7.64 -13.48 2.18
C CYS A 160 8.03 -14.14 3.51
N TYR A 161 9.29 -14.55 3.67
CA TYR A 161 9.77 -15.14 4.92
C TYR A 161 9.89 -14.11 6.05
N LYS A 162 10.04 -12.83 5.70
CA LYS A 162 9.92 -11.68 6.60
C LYS A 162 9.65 -10.39 5.84
N MET A 163 9.25 -9.35 6.56
CA MET A 163 9.15 -7.99 6.04
C MET A 163 9.77 -6.97 7.01
N SER A 164 10.19 -5.82 6.49
CA SER A 164 10.74 -4.72 7.28
C SER A 164 10.26 -3.36 6.78
N LEU A 165 10.49 -2.33 7.58
CA LEU A 165 10.30 -0.92 7.24
C LEU A 165 11.32 -0.09 8.01
N ASP A 166 11.55 1.13 7.54
CA ASP A 166 12.29 2.15 8.27
C ASP A 166 11.32 3.26 8.72
N CYS A 167 11.43 3.72 9.97
CA CYS A 167 10.57 4.78 10.48
C CYS A 167 11.26 5.67 11.51
N LYS A 168 10.70 6.87 11.72
CA LYS A 168 11.12 7.77 12.80
C LYS A 168 10.75 7.15 14.15
N ASP A 169 11.54 7.39 15.19
CA ASP A 169 11.32 6.84 16.55
C ASP A 169 9.89 6.99 17.07
N LYS A 170 9.27 8.16 16.84
CA LYS A 170 7.89 8.44 17.25
C LYS A 170 6.84 7.51 16.62
N MET A 171 7.17 6.86 15.50
CA MET A 171 6.30 5.94 14.77
C MET A 171 6.48 4.49 15.19
N VAL A 172 7.50 4.14 15.99
CA VAL A 172 7.74 2.75 16.42
C VAL A 172 6.50 2.16 17.10
N LYS A 173 5.87 2.90 18.03
CA LYS A 173 4.63 2.47 18.69
C LYS A 173 3.46 2.24 17.73
N PHE A 174 3.42 2.98 16.62
CA PHE A 174 2.42 2.75 15.58
C PHE A 174 2.66 1.42 14.89
N TYR A 175 3.88 1.16 14.43
CA TYR A 175 4.21 -0.07 13.70
C TYR A 175 4.20 -1.34 14.56
N ASN A 176 4.50 -1.24 15.86
CA ASN A 176 4.40 -2.37 16.79
C ASN A 176 2.99 -2.99 16.82
N GLN A 177 1.94 -2.20 16.55
CA GLN A 177 0.56 -2.72 16.47
C GLN A 177 0.36 -3.76 15.35
N PHE A 178 1.28 -3.85 14.39
CA PHE A 178 1.22 -4.80 13.27
C PHE A 178 2.31 -5.88 13.36
N GLY A 179 2.94 -6.04 14.53
CA GLY A 179 3.92 -7.10 14.80
C GLY A 179 5.35 -6.77 14.34
N PHE A 180 5.61 -5.54 13.86
CA PHE A 180 6.98 -5.08 13.69
C PHE A 180 7.64 -4.89 15.06
N ILE A 181 8.94 -5.17 15.14
CA ILE A 181 9.75 -4.98 16.33
C ILE A 181 11.10 -4.40 15.94
N CYS A 182 11.70 -3.59 16.82
CA CYS A 182 13.11 -3.25 16.72
C CYS A 182 13.92 -4.47 17.20
N GLU A 183 14.64 -5.14 16.29
CA GLU A 183 15.53 -6.25 16.65
C GLU A 183 16.72 -5.71 17.46
N SER A 184 16.79 -6.05 18.75
CA SER A 184 17.88 -5.62 19.62
C SER A 184 19.24 -6.04 19.03
N GLY A 185 20.15 -5.07 18.86
CA GLY A 185 21.46 -5.29 18.24
C GLY A 185 21.46 -5.29 16.70
N ASN A 186 20.29 -5.19 16.06
CA ASN A 186 20.14 -5.20 14.59
C ASN A 186 19.07 -4.20 14.09
N SER A 187 18.86 -3.08 14.81
CA SER A 187 17.82 -2.10 14.51
C SER A 187 18.34 -0.80 13.89
N ASN A 188 19.64 -0.71 13.58
CA ASN A 188 20.22 0.51 13.01
C ASN A 188 19.93 0.60 11.52
N MET A 189 19.44 1.76 11.08
CA MET A 189 19.39 2.15 9.67
C MET A 189 20.58 3.04 9.36
N MET A 190 21.32 2.73 8.30
CA MET A 190 22.43 3.54 7.80
C MET A 190 22.09 4.07 6.41
N THR A 191 22.39 5.34 6.15
CA THR A 191 22.04 5.99 4.88
C THR A 191 23.20 6.83 4.37
N ILE A 192 23.55 6.64 3.10
CA ILE A 192 24.36 7.59 2.32
C ILE A 192 23.46 8.23 1.27
N ARG A 193 23.57 9.56 1.10
CA ARG A 193 22.83 10.29 0.07
C ARG A 193 23.80 10.75 -1.00
N PHE A 194 23.54 10.36 -2.24
CA PHE A 194 24.25 10.90 -3.41
C PHE A 194 23.60 12.23 -3.82
N LYS A 195 24.35 13.09 -4.52
CA LYS A 195 23.82 14.39 -4.95
C LYS A 195 22.65 14.19 -5.92
N GLU A 196 21.55 14.90 -5.65
CA GLU A 196 20.39 15.06 -6.51
C GLU A 196 20.67 16.05 -7.64
#